data_AF-A0A1R2B1A4-F1
#
_entry.id   AF-A0A1R2B1A4-F1
#
_cell.length_a   1.000
_cell.length_b   1.000
_cell.length_c   1.000
_cell.angle_alpha   90.00
_cell.angle_beta   90.00
_cell.angle_gamma   90.00
#
_symmetry.space_group_name_H-M   'P 1'
#
loop_
_entity.id
_entity.type
_entity.pdbx_description
1 polymer ?
#
loop_
_entity_poly.entity_id
_entity_poly.type
_entity_poly.pdbx_seq_one_letter_code
_entity_poly.pdbx_strand_id
1 'polypeptide(L)'
;MEIEIDPKNLEKAIQELFTYAYMTNTSLDDENFLVDDSNSIDHLSSFELKENFKTLIMDLLKFKKQRKNTKKAELVLRNSQFEALNQKLDSEIKNHKKNELKLESDIENYQNFIKQLEISELKDNVLIEELDEKCNRKKNPKSSEIDKIRKEMEEKIRSLLEAGEKKDKALRKIEYENIKLKTLLEEKTREFDSIKKELLKINKMTPAKKTPYFRSQTFKKNHELSTSRKLLERSESLKEYFHTKRNSVGELDLESHKSLHIKKDSNEPKSTDILPHGQFKRFSEKQLGLSRKSNN
;
A
#
# COMPACT_ATOMS: atom_id res chain seq x y z
N MET A 1 -56.81 57.16 79.93
CA MET A 1 -57.78 57.45 78.87
C MET A 1 -58.24 56.12 78.34
N GLU A 2 -59.38 55.64 78.84
CA GLU A 2 -60.06 54.49 78.23
C GLU A 2 -60.65 54.98 76.91
N ILE A 3 -60.22 54.37 75.82
CA ILE A 3 -60.82 54.63 74.52
C ILE A 3 -62.14 53.85 74.54
N GLU A 4 -63.25 54.54 74.79
CA GLU A 4 -64.58 53.97 74.56
C GLU A 4 -64.74 53.73 73.06
N ILE A 5 -64.55 52.47 72.65
CA ILE A 5 -64.81 52.05 71.28
C ILE A 5 -66.31 51.74 71.20
N ASP A 6 -67.06 52.56 70.48
CA ASP A 6 -68.47 52.27 70.18
C ASP A 6 -68.55 50.96 69.36
N PRO A 7 -69.13 49.88 69.91
CA PRO A 7 -69.15 48.57 69.28
C PRO A 7 -69.90 48.58 67.94
N LYS A 8 -70.87 49.47 67.75
CA LYS A 8 -71.63 49.58 66.48
C LYS A 8 -70.80 50.25 65.38
N ASN A 9 -70.02 51.27 65.74
CA ASN A 9 -69.11 51.92 64.79
C ASN A 9 -67.97 50.98 64.39
N LEU A 10 -67.48 50.16 65.33
CA LEU A 10 -66.45 49.15 65.05
C LEU A 10 -66.97 48.06 64.11
N GLU A 11 -68.19 47.57 64.32
CA GLU A 11 -68.80 46.55 63.49
C GLU A 11 -69.02 47.03 62.05
N LYS A 12 -69.52 48.26 61.89
CA LYS A 12 -69.67 48.89 60.58
C LYS A 12 -68.32 49.05 59.87
N ALA A 13 -67.27 49.46 60.57
CA ALA A 13 -65.93 49.58 60.00
C ALA A 13 -65.34 48.22 59.58
N ILE A 14 -65.61 47.15 60.34
CA ILE A 14 -65.21 45.78 59.97
C ILE A 14 -65.98 45.30 58.74
N GLN A 15 -67.26 45.61 58.65
CA GLN A 15 -68.09 45.26 57.51
C GLN A 15 -67.62 45.96 56.23
N GLU A 16 -67.40 47.28 56.28
CA GLU A 16 -66.85 48.06 55.16
C GLU A 16 -65.48 47.51 54.73
N LEU A 17 -64.61 47.16 55.69
CA LEU A 17 -63.30 46.58 55.41
C LEU A 17 -63.38 45.19 54.79
N PHE A 18 -64.27 44.32 55.29
CA PHE A 18 -64.48 42.99 54.72
C PHE A 18 -65.05 43.10 53.32
N THR A 19 -66.07 43.92 53.09
CA THR A 19 -66.65 44.15 51.76
C THR A 19 -65.57 44.63 50.80
N TYR A 20 -64.79 45.64 51.17
CA TYR A 20 -63.69 46.13 50.34
C TYR A 20 -62.64 45.05 50.04
N ALA A 21 -62.20 44.31 51.05
CA ALA A 21 -61.20 43.26 50.88
C ALA A 21 -61.72 42.08 50.05
N TYR A 22 -62.97 41.69 50.25
CA TYR A 22 -63.66 40.64 49.50
C TYR A 22 -63.81 41.03 48.03
N MET A 23 -64.35 42.22 47.74
CA MET A 23 -64.48 42.74 46.37
C MET A 23 -63.13 42.84 45.65
N THR A 24 -62.13 43.36 46.35
CA THR A 24 -60.81 43.52 45.75
C THR A 24 -60.20 42.15 45.46
N ASN A 25 -60.35 41.17 46.35
CA ASN A 25 -59.82 39.82 46.14
C ASN A 25 -60.55 39.07 45.01
N THR A 26 -61.88 39.14 44.94
CA THR A 26 -62.65 38.49 43.86
C THR A 26 -62.40 39.14 42.50
N SER A 27 -62.19 40.46 42.45
CA SER A 27 -61.84 41.16 41.21
C SER A 27 -60.48 40.76 40.62
N LEU A 28 -59.60 40.16 41.41
CA LEU A 28 -58.28 39.68 40.96
C LEU A 28 -58.33 38.25 40.38
N ASP A 29 -59.41 37.51 40.58
CA ASP A 29 -59.54 36.09 40.20
C ASP A 29 -60.26 35.88 38.84
N ASP A 30 -60.50 36.93 38.06
CA ASP A 30 -61.11 36.91 36.70
C ASP A 30 -62.45 36.15 36.56
N GLU A 31 -63.10 35.75 37.66
CA GLU A 31 -64.45 35.19 37.63
C GLU A 31 -65.49 36.30 37.64
N ASN A 32 -66.46 36.20 36.71
CA ASN A 32 -67.52 37.19 36.48
C ASN A 32 -68.19 37.64 37.78
N PHE A 33 -67.86 38.86 38.19
CA PHE A 33 -68.47 39.54 39.32
C PHE A 33 -69.96 39.83 39.02
N LEU A 34 -70.88 39.14 39.70
CA LEU A 34 -72.29 39.48 39.71
C LEU A 34 -72.56 40.46 40.85
N VAL A 35 -73.17 41.60 40.53
CA VAL A 35 -73.54 42.68 41.48
C VAL A 35 -74.42 42.17 42.64
N ASP A 36 -75.04 41.00 42.51
CA ASP A 36 -75.83 40.37 43.58
C ASP A 36 -74.99 39.88 44.78
N ASP A 37 -73.70 39.59 44.60
CA ASP A 37 -72.84 39.14 45.71
C ASP A 37 -72.53 40.26 46.71
N SER A 38 -72.56 41.53 46.30
CA SER A 38 -72.33 42.67 47.22
C SER A 38 -73.45 42.85 48.22
N ASN A 39 -74.68 42.66 47.77
CA ASN A 39 -75.88 42.86 48.58
C ASN A 39 -76.04 41.74 49.62
N SER A 40 -75.44 40.57 49.38
CA SER A 40 -75.46 39.45 50.31
C SER A 40 -74.59 39.67 51.56
N ILE A 41 -73.55 40.50 51.45
CA ILE A 41 -72.63 40.82 52.56
C ILE A 41 -73.29 41.72 53.61
N ASP A 42 -74.23 42.56 53.17
CA ASP A 42 -75.01 43.45 54.05
C ASP A 42 -76.04 42.68 54.91
N HIS A 43 -76.31 41.43 54.56
CA HIS A 43 -77.24 40.54 55.28
C HIS A 43 -76.56 39.53 56.21
N LEU A 44 -75.23 39.52 56.30
CA LEU A 44 -74.49 38.62 57.18
C LEU A 44 -74.67 39.00 58.65
N SER A 45 -74.80 38.01 59.53
CA SER A 45 -74.76 38.25 60.96
C SER A 45 -73.36 38.66 61.43
N SER A 46 -73.27 39.39 62.54
CA SER A 46 -72.00 39.81 63.17
C SER A 46 -70.98 38.68 63.31
N PHE A 47 -71.46 37.49 63.66
CA PHE A 47 -70.63 36.31 63.87
C PHE A 47 -70.10 35.75 62.55
N GLU A 48 -70.97 35.58 61.56
CA GLU A 48 -70.60 35.10 60.22
C GLU A 48 -69.64 36.06 59.53
N LEU A 49 -69.87 37.38 59.64
CA LEU A 49 -68.99 38.40 59.10
C LEU A 49 -67.56 38.26 59.68
N LYS A 50 -67.44 38.06 60.99
CA LYS A 50 -66.13 37.92 61.66
C LYS A 50 -65.41 36.63 61.27
N GLU A 51 -66.11 35.49 61.20
CA GLU A 51 -65.49 34.23 60.78
C GLU A 51 -65.13 34.23 59.27
N ASN A 52 -65.96 34.85 58.42
CA ASN A 52 -65.65 35.03 57.00
C ASN A 52 -64.45 35.95 56.80
N PHE A 53 -64.39 37.08 57.51
CA PHE A 53 -63.25 38.00 57.49
C PHE A 53 -61.95 37.33 57.96
N LYS A 54 -62.02 36.57 59.05
CA LYS A 54 -60.90 35.77 59.56
C LYS A 54 -60.44 34.73 58.55
N THR A 55 -61.36 34.05 57.88
CA THR A 55 -61.04 33.05 56.83
C THR A 55 -60.34 33.72 55.66
N LEU A 56 -60.87 34.83 55.16
CA LEU A 56 -60.26 35.63 54.09
C LEU A 56 -58.84 36.08 54.45
N ILE A 57 -58.63 36.63 55.66
CA ILE A 57 -57.29 37.03 56.14
C ILE A 57 -56.36 35.82 56.20
N MET A 58 -56.81 34.69 56.75
CA MET A 58 -55.99 33.50 56.87
C MET A 58 -55.56 32.95 55.50
N ASP A 59 -56.45 32.98 54.52
CA ASP A 59 -56.15 32.53 53.16
C ASP A 59 -55.22 33.49 52.43
N LEU A 60 -55.40 34.81 52.56
CA LEU A 60 -54.45 35.81 52.07
C LEU A 60 -53.05 35.63 52.70
N LEU A 61 -52.97 35.35 54.00
CA LEU A 61 -51.72 35.09 54.70
C LEU A 61 -51.05 33.78 54.25
N LYS A 62 -51.83 32.72 54.03
CA LYS A 62 -51.33 31.46 53.46
C LYS A 62 -50.79 31.67 52.05
N PHE A 63 -51.55 32.36 51.19
CA PHE A 63 -51.13 32.70 49.83
C PHE A 63 -49.82 33.50 49.83
N LYS A 64 -49.73 34.55 50.67
CA LYS A 64 -48.51 35.36 50.83
C LYS A 64 -47.32 34.49 51.25
N LYS A 65 -47.52 33.55 52.18
CA LYS A 65 -46.48 32.61 52.63
C LYS A 65 -46.05 31.67 51.50
N GLN A 66 -47.01 31.08 50.78
CA GLN A 66 -46.75 30.18 49.66
C GLN A 66 -46.01 30.90 48.52
N ARG A 67 -46.50 32.06 48.06
CA ARG A 67 -45.83 32.88 47.02
C ARG A 67 -44.40 33.25 47.37
N LYS A 68 -44.12 33.62 48.63
CA LYS A 68 -42.75 33.90 49.08
C LYS A 68 -41.86 32.67 49.01
N ASN A 69 -42.37 31.51 49.40
CA ASN A 69 -41.64 30.24 49.34
C ASN A 69 -41.40 29.79 47.90
N THR A 70 -42.40 29.91 47.02
CA THR A 70 -42.30 29.54 45.60
C THR A 70 -41.26 30.40 44.88
N LYS A 71 -41.29 31.73 45.04
CA LYS A 71 -40.27 32.62 44.45
C LYS A 71 -38.85 32.27 44.92
N LYS A 72 -38.68 31.95 46.21
CA LYS A 72 -37.39 31.52 46.75
C LYS A 72 -36.95 30.19 46.15
N ALA A 73 -37.86 29.22 46.04
CA ALA A 73 -37.58 27.90 45.46
C ALA A 73 -37.22 28.00 43.96
N GLU A 74 -37.94 28.81 43.19
CA GLU A 74 -37.64 29.08 41.78
C GLU A 74 -36.27 29.73 41.59
N LEU A 75 -35.92 30.71 42.44
CA LEU A 75 -34.60 31.34 42.42
C LEU A 75 -33.48 30.33 42.73
N VAL A 76 -33.68 29.46 43.71
CA VAL A 76 -32.69 28.41 44.05
C VAL A 76 -32.53 27.42 42.90
N LEU A 77 -33.64 26.98 42.28
CA LEU A 77 -33.60 26.08 41.13
C LEU A 77 -32.86 26.72 39.95
N ARG A 78 -33.18 27.97 39.63
CA ARG A 78 -32.52 28.72 38.55
C ARG A 78 -31.05 28.94 38.83
N ASN A 79 -30.67 29.23 40.06
CA ASN A 79 -29.28 29.34 40.47
C ASN A 79 -28.53 28.01 40.31
N SER A 80 -29.14 26.88 40.69
CA SER A 80 -28.56 25.55 40.48
C SER A 80 -28.38 25.21 39.00
N GLN A 81 -29.31 25.63 38.13
CA GLN A 81 -29.18 25.42 36.69
C GLN A 81 -28.04 26.25 36.10
N PHE A 82 -27.90 27.51 36.52
CA PHE A 82 -26.78 28.35 36.09
C PHE A 82 -25.44 27.80 36.58
N GLU A 83 -25.37 27.31 37.82
CA GLU A 83 -24.16 26.69 38.35
C GLU A 83 -23.77 25.44 37.54
N ALA A 84 -24.72 24.58 37.20
CA ALA A 84 -24.48 23.41 36.34
C ALA A 84 -24.01 23.80 34.93
N LEU A 85 -24.58 24.87 34.35
CA LEU A 85 -24.15 25.39 33.06
C LEU A 85 -22.73 25.95 33.12
N ASN A 86 -22.40 26.70 34.17
CA ASN A 86 -21.06 27.23 34.39
C ASN A 86 -20.03 26.11 34.54
N GLN A 87 -20.32 25.09 35.35
CA GLN A 87 -19.45 23.92 35.50
C GLN A 87 -19.23 23.19 34.16
N LYS A 88 -20.27 23.08 33.33
CA LYS A 88 -20.15 22.49 31.99
C LYS A 88 -19.24 23.34 31.10
N LEU A 89 -19.44 24.65 31.05
CA LEU A 89 -18.59 25.56 30.27
C LEU A 89 -17.13 25.52 30.74
N ASP A 90 -16.88 25.51 32.06
CA ASP A 90 -15.54 25.39 32.62
C ASP A 90 -14.87 24.06 32.22
N SER A 91 -15.64 22.96 32.22
CA SER A 91 -15.13 21.66 31.78
C SER A 91 -14.78 21.67 30.29
N GLU A 92 -15.57 22.34 29.47
CA GLU A 92 -15.35 22.47 28.03
C GLU A 92 -14.11 23.32 27.74
N ILE A 93 -13.94 24.46 28.43
CA ILE A 93 -12.75 25.30 28.34
C ILE A 93 -11.49 24.51 28.72
N LYS A 94 -11.53 23.73 29.81
CA LYS A 94 -10.41 22.89 30.22
C LYS A 94 -10.06 21.84 29.15
N ASN A 95 -11.07 21.24 28.53
CA ASN A 95 -10.87 20.28 27.44
C ASN A 95 -10.29 20.94 26.19
N HIS A 96 -10.81 22.10 25.78
CA HIS A 96 -10.26 22.88 24.66
C HIS A 96 -8.80 23.25 24.89
N LYS A 97 -8.47 23.78 26.07
CA LYS A 97 -7.08 24.09 26.43
C LYS A 97 -6.16 22.86 26.39
N LYS A 98 -6.64 21.71 26.85
CA LYS A 98 -5.88 20.45 26.77
C LYS A 98 -5.63 20.03 25.32
N ASN A 99 -6.65 20.14 24.46
CA ASN A 99 -6.54 19.82 23.05
C ASN A 99 -5.60 20.79 22.32
N GLU A 100 -5.68 22.09 22.63
CA GLU A 100 -4.80 23.13 22.11
C GLU A 100 -3.34 22.83 22.45
N LEU A 101 -3.02 22.60 23.73
CA LEU A 101 -1.65 22.23 24.15
C LEU A 101 -1.13 20.96 23.45
N LYS A 102 -2.02 19.98 23.22
CA LYS A 102 -1.66 18.77 22.48
C LYS A 102 -1.35 19.10 21.02
N LEU A 103 -2.18 19.91 20.36
CA LEU A 103 -1.98 20.32 18.99
C LEU A 103 -0.70 21.14 18.82
N GLU A 104 -0.41 22.05 19.76
CA GLU A 104 0.85 22.81 19.78
C GLU A 104 2.06 21.87 19.82
N SER A 105 2.04 20.87 20.72
CA SER A 105 3.10 19.87 20.81
C SER A 105 3.23 19.03 19.53
N ASP A 106 2.11 18.61 18.94
CA ASP A 106 2.11 17.87 17.68
C ASP A 106 2.70 18.71 16.53
N ILE A 107 2.32 20.00 16.44
CA ILE A 107 2.87 20.95 15.46
C ILE A 107 4.39 21.10 15.64
N GLU A 108 4.86 21.28 16.87
CA GLU A 108 6.30 21.40 17.16
C GLU A 108 7.06 20.14 16.74
N ASN A 109 6.51 18.96 17.02
CA ASN A 109 7.08 17.68 16.61
C ASN A 109 7.18 17.57 15.08
N TYR A 110 6.12 17.93 14.35
CA TYR A 110 6.14 17.90 12.89
C TYR A 110 7.12 18.91 12.29
N GLN A 111 7.22 20.12 12.86
CA GLN A 111 8.20 21.11 12.43
C GLN A 111 9.64 20.61 12.63
N ASN A 112 9.91 19.95 13.75
CA ASN A 112 11.22 19.35 14.01
C ASN A 112 11.52 18.20 13.02
N PHE A 113 10.51 17.38 12.71
CA PHE A 113 10.66 16.31 11.72
C PHE A 113 10.92 16.85 10.31
N ILE A 114 10.22 17.91 9.89
CA ILE A 114 10.46 18.59 8.61
C ILE A 114 11.89 19.11 8.54
N LYS A 115 12.38 19.79 9.59
CA LYS A 115 13.77 20.28 9.64
C LYS A 115 14.79 19.15 9.52
N GLN A 116 14.52 17.99 10.13
CA GLN A 116 15.40 16.81 10.00
C GLN A 116 15.42 16.27 8.56
N LEU A 117 14.27 16.23 7.89
CA LEU A 117 14.18 15.83 6.49
C LEU A 117 14.91 16.80 5.57
N GLU A 118 14.76 18.11 5.77
CA GLU A 118 15.49 19.14 5.02
C GLU A 118 17.02 18.99 5.19
N ILE A 119 17.49 18.70 6.41
CA ILE A 119 18.91 18.42 6.66
C ILE A 119 19.36 17.15 5.92
N SER A 120 18.52 16.11 5.88
CA SER A 120 18.83 14.87 5.14
C SER A 120 18.89 15.12 3.65
N GLU A 121 17.92 15.84 3.10
CA GLU A 121 17.86 16.21 1.68
C GLU A 121 19.11 17.00 1.26
N LEU A 122 19.55 17.97 2.06
CA LEU A 122 20.79 18.70 1.80
C LEU A 122 22.01 17.78 1.76
N LYS A 123 22.11 16.81 2.69
CA LYS A 123 23.20 15.83 2.69
C LYS A 123 23.17 14.92 1.46
N ASP A 124 21.99 14.45 1.08
CA ASP A 124 21.80 13.60 -0.08
C ASP A 124 22.13 14.35 -1.37
N ASN A 125 21.74 15.62 -1.49
CA ASN A 125 22.10 16.47 -2.62
C ASN A 125 23.62 16.66 -2.74
N VAL A 126 24.32 16.92 -1.62
CA VAL A 126 25.79 17.00 -1.63
C VAL A 126 26.41 15.67 -2.06
N LEU A 127 25.88 14.54 -1.59
CA LEU A 127 26.37 13.21 -1.99
C LEU A 127 26.14 12.95 -3.49
N ILE A 128 24.97 13.34 -4.02
CA ILE A 128 24.65 13.23 -5.44
C ILE A 128 25.63 14.06 -6.26
N GLU A 129 25.86 15.32 -5.90
CA GLU A 129 26.83 16.19 -6.58
C GLU A 129 28.25 15.59 -6.56
N GLU A 130 28.71 15.07 -5.42
CA GLU A 130 30.01 14.38 -5.33
C GLU A 130 30.11 13.15 -6.23
N LEU A 131 29.04 12.36 -6.30
CA LEU A 131 28.98 11.16 -7.14
C LEU A 131 28.94 11.52 -8.62
N ASP A 132 28.19 12.56 -8.98
CA ASP A 132 28.14 13.10 -10.34
C ASP A 132 29.50 13.64 -10.77
N GLU A 133 30.20 14.37 -9.90
CA GLU A 133 31.58 14.79 -10.16
C GLU A 133 32.51 13.58 -10.37
N LYS A 134 32.45 12.56 -9.50
CA LYS A 134 33.26 11.35 -9.63
C LYS A 134 32.95 10.61 -10.95
N CYS A 135 31.68 10.53 -11.34
CA CYS A 135 31.25 9.94 -12.60
C CYS A 135 31.72 10.75 -13.80
N ASN A 136 31.64 12.08 -13.75
CA ASN A 136 32.08 12.96 -14.84
C ASN A 136 33.61 12.99 -14.97
N ARG A 137 34.37 12.94 -13.86
CA ARG A 137 35.83 12.71 -13.89
C ARG A 137 36.17 11.33 -14.48
N LYS A 138 35.35 10.31 -14.22
CA LYS A 138 35.44 8.97 -14.82
C LYS A 138 34.85 8.84 -16.23
N LYS A 139 34.21 9.87 -16.79
CA LYS A 139 33.94 9.98 -18.24
C LYS A 139 35.13 10.54 -19.02
N ASN A 140 36.13 11.10 -18.33
CA ASN A 140 37.40 11.58 -18.89
C ASN A 140 38.69 10.80 -18.53
N PRO A 141 38.70 9.49 -18.23
CA PRO A 141 39.92 8.71 -18.25
C PRO A 141 40.03 8.06 -19.63
N LYS A 142 40.93 8.58 -20.46
CA LYS A 142 41.53 7.86 -21.59
C LYS A 142 40.54 7.40 -22.67
N SER A 143 39.94 8.33 -23.41
CA SER A 143 39.40 8.01 -24.75
C SER A 143 40.43 7.23 -25.58
N SER A 144 41.71 7.55 -25.44
CA SER A 144 42.85 6.82 -26.04
C SER A 144 42.86 5.31 -25.81
N GLU A 145 42.58 4.79 -24.61
CA GLU A 145 42.76 3.36 -24.32
C GLU A 145 41.53 2.55 -24.73
N ILE A 146 40.34 3.07 -24.46
CA ILE A 146 39.08 2.47 -24.92
C ILE A 146 38.97 2.54 -26.44
N ASP A 147 39.36 3.65 -27.07
CA ASP A 147 39.34 3.79 -28.53
C ASP A 147 40.40 2.90 -29.20
N LYS A 148 41.55 2.67 -28.55
CA LYS A 148 42.55 1.68 -29.02
C LYS A 148 41.98 0.27 -28.98
N ILE A 149 41.41 -0.14 -27.86
CA ILE A 149 40.79 -1.47 -27.71
C ILE A 149 39.66 -1.64 -28.74
N ARG A 150 38.85 -0.59 -28.96
CA ARG A 150 37.80 -0.59 -29.96
C ARG A 150 38.34 -0.77 -31.38
N LYS A 151 39.39 -0.02 -31.77
CA LYS A 151 40.04 -0.16 -33.07
C LYS A 151 40.67 -1.53 -33.27
N GLU A 152 41.35 -2.07 -32.26
CA GLU A 152 41.93 -3.41 -32.31
C GLU A 152 40.85 -4.49 -32.48
N MET A 153 39.70 -4.35 -31.80
CA MET A 153 38.56 -5.24 -32.00
C MET A 153 37.97 -5.13 -33.40
N GLU A 154 37.78 -3.92 -33.92
CA GLU A 154 37.27 -3.69 -35.28
C GLU A 154 38.20 -4.29 -36.35
N GLU A 155 39.50 -4.16 -36.18
CA GLU A 155 40.51 -4.75 -37.07
C GLU A 155 40.53 -6.29 -36.99
N LYS A 156 40.42 -6.84 -35.78
CA LYS A 156 40.31 -8.30 -35.57
C LYS A 156 39.04 -8.87 -36.18
N ILE A 157 37.91 -8.17 -36.07
CA ILE A 157 36.65 -8.55 -36.72
C ILE A 157 36.82 -8.55 -38.24
N ARG A 158 37.42 -7.50 -38.81
CA ARG A 158 37.68 -7.42 -40.27
C ARG A 158 38.57 -8.55 -40.77
N SER A 159 39.67 -8.83 -40.06
CA SER A 159 40.59 -9.92 -40.41
C SER A 159 39.91 -11.30 -40.38
N LEU A 160 39.05 -11.54 -39.38
CA LEU A 160 38.29 -12.79 -39.27
C LEU A 160 37.26 -12.94 -40.41
N LEU A 161 36.59 -11.85 -40.79
CA LEU A 161 35.65 -11.87 -41.92
C LEU A 161 36.38 -12.18 -43.24
N GLU A 162 37.50 -11.52 -43.53
CA GLU A 162 38.30 -11.79 -44.73
C GLU A 162 38.84 -13.23 -44.77
N ALA A 163 39.29 -13.76 -43.62
CA ALA A 163 39.73 -15.14 -43.51
C ALA A 163 38.56 -16.13 -43.74
N GLY A 164 37.36 -15.79 -43.26
CA GLY A 164 36.12 -16.52 -43.53
C GLY A 164 35.81 -16.57 -45.03
N GLU A 165 35.81 -15.43 -45.72
CA GLU A 165 35.56 -15.37 -47.16
C GLU A 165 36.56 -16.18 -47.98
N LYS A 166 37.85 -16.18 -47.60
CA LYS A 166 38.88 -17.00 -48.26
C LYS A 166 38.59 -18.50 -48.09
N LYS A 167 38.19 -18.91 -46.89
CA LYS A 167 37.80 -20.30 -46.61
C LYS A 167 36.55 -20.71 -47.38
N ASP A 168 35.55 -19.84 -47.47
CA ASP A 168 34.33 -20.11 -48.24
C ASP A 168 34.61 -20.26 -49.74
N LYS A 169 35.49 -19.42 -50.30
CA LYS A 169 35.94 -19.57 -51.69
C LYS A 169 36.67 -20.90 -51.93
N ALA A 170 37.52 -21.33 -50.98
CA ALA A 170 38.19 -22.62 -51.06
C ALA A 170 37.20 -23.78 -50.94
N LEU A 171 36.24 -23.69 -50.02
CA LEU A 171 35.18 -24.68 -49.84
C LEU A 171 34.39 -24.88 -51.13
N ARG A 172 33.93 -23.80 -51.78
CA ARG A 172 33.21 -23.87 -53.06
C ARG A 172 34.00 -24.56 -54.17
N LYS A 173 35.33 -24.36 -54.22
CA LYS A 173 36.20 -25.06 -55.19
C LYS A 173 36.23 -26.55 -54.91
N ILE A 174 36.38 -26.94 -53.65
CA ILE A 174 36.38 -28.35 -53.22
C ILE A 174 35.02 -28.99 -53.51
N GLU A 175 33.91 -28.30 -53.23
CA GLU A 175 32.56 -28.76 -53.53
C GLU A 175 32.38 -29.01 -55.03
N TYR A 176 32.85 -28.09 -55.87
CA TYR A 176 32.82 -28.23 -57.32
C TYR A 176 33.63 -29.44 -57.82
N GLU A 177 34.85 -29.63 -57.31
CA GLU A 177 35.67 -30.80 -57.63
C GLU A 177 35.02 -32.10 -57.15
N ASN A 178 34.39 -32.10 -55.97
CA ASN A 178 33.68 -33.25 -55.44
C ASN A 178 32.51 -33.66 -56.32
N ILE A 179 31.74 -32.68 -56.81
CA ILE A 179 30.67 -32.91 -57.80
C ILE A 179 31.25 -33.55 -59.07
N LYS A 180 32.35 -33.00 -59.60
CA LYS A 180 33.01 -33.54 -60.80
C LYS A 180 33.48 -34.98 -60.62
N LEU A 181 34.06 -35.30 -59.47
CA LEU A 181 34.50 -36.65 -59.13
C LEU A 181 33.33 -37.63 -58.96
N LYS A 182 32.21 -37.19 -58.37
CA LYS A 182 30.98 -37.99 -58.27
C LYS A 182 30.45 -38.36 -59.65
N THR A 183 30.36 -37.39 -60.57
CA THR A 183 29.92 -37.65 -61.95
C THR A 183 30.83 -38.66 -62.65
N LEU A 184 32.16 -38.49 -62.53
CA LEU A 184 33.12 -39.43 -63.13
C LEU A 184 33.02 -40.84 -62.53
N LEU A 185 32.78 -40.94 -61.22
CA LEU A 185 32.58 -42.22 -60.54
C LEU A 185 31.32 -42.93 -61.05
N GLU A 186 30.21 -42.20 -61.25
CA GLU A 186 28.98 -42.75 -61.83
C GLU A 186 29.16 -43.22 -63.27
N GLU A 187 29.92 -42.50 -64.09
CA GLU A 187 30.29 -42.91 -65.46
C GLU A 187 31.11 -44.20 -65.44
N LYS A 188 32.16 -44.27 -64.61
CA LYS A 188 33.00 -45.47 -64.49
C LYS A 188 32.25 -46.67 -63.94
N THR A 189 31.30 -46.45 -63.04
CA THR A 189 30.43 -47.51 -62.53
C THR A 189 29.54 -48.06 -63.65
N ARG A 190 28.97 -47.19 -64.50
CA ARG A 190 28.18 -47.60 -65.69
C ARG A 190 29.01 -48.36 -66.73
N GLU A 191 30.23 -47.92 -67.00
CA GLU A 191 31.18 -48.64 -67.87
C GLU A 191 31.49 -50.04 -67.30
N PHE A 192 31.82 -50.11 -66.00
CA PHE A 192 32.13 -51.38 -65.33
C PHE A 192 30.95 -52.36 -65.38
N ASP A 193 29.73 -51.89 -65.12
CA ASP A 193 28.53 -52.73 -65.22
C ASP A 193 28.27 -53.20 -66.66
N SER A 194 28.59 -52.38 -67.66
CA SER A 194 28.49 -52.76 -69.07
C SER A 194 29.50 -53.86 -69.43
N ILE A 195 30.77 -53.68 -69.06
CA ILE A 195 31.82 -54.69 -69.26
C ILE A 195 31.47 -55.99 -68.52
N LYS A 196 30.96 -55.90 -67.28
CA LYS A 196 30.54 -57.07 -66.50
C LYS A 196 29.42 -57.83 -67.21
N LYS A 197 28.45 -57.13 -67.81
CA LYS A 197 27.39 -57.75 -68.63
C LYS A 197 27.96 -58.40 -69.90
N GLU A 198 28.92 -57.78 -70.58
CA GLU A 198 29.59 -58.36 -71.76
C GLU A 198 30.41 -59.60 -71.42
N LEU A 199 31.19 -59.59 -70.33
CA LEU A 199 31.91 -60.75 -69.83
C LEU A 199 30.97 -61.93 -69.53
N LEU A 200 29.81 -61.66 -68.94
CA LEU A 200 28.78 -62.69 -68.71
C LEU A 200 28.20 -63.23 -70.01
N LYS A 201 28.12 -62.44 -71.08
CA LYS A 201 27.71 -62.91 -72.42
C LYS A 201 28.80 -63.78 -73.07
N ILE A 202 30.07 -63.36 -73.02
CA ILE A 202 31.20 -64.12 -73.57
C ILE A 202 31.36 -65.47 -72.86
N ASN A 203 31.25 -65.50 -71.53
CA ASN A 203 31.28 -66.75 -70.75
C ASN A 203 30.11 -67.71 -71.08
N LYS A 204 29.01 -67.21 -71.64
CA LYS A 204 27.88 -68.05 -72.11
C LYS A 204 28.08 -68.58 -73.54
N MET A 205 28.85 -67.88 -74.38
CA MET A 205 29.08 -68.26 -75.79
C MET A 205 30.30 -69.18 -75.99
N THR A 206 31.17 -69.30 -74.99
CA THR A 206 32.36 -70.16 -75.06
C THR A 206 32.19 -71.35 -74.09
N PRO A 207 32.02 -72.61 -74.55
CA PRO A 207 31.99 -73.75 -73.65
C PRO A 207 33.36 -73.93 -73.00
N ALA A 208 33.37 -73.97 -71.67
CA ALA A 208 34.57 -74.13 -70.88
C ALA A 208 35.32 -75.42 -71.26
N LYS A 209 36.47 -75.29 -71.94
CA LYS A 209 37.53 -76.29 -71.81
C LYS A 209 38.02 -76.22 -70.37
N LYS A 210 37.74 -77.25 -69.58
CA LYS A 210 38.29 -77.43 -68.23
C LYS A 210 39.81 -77.58 -68.34
N THR A 211 40.54 -76.48 -68.25
CA THR A 211 41.98 -76.47 -67.96
C THR A 211 42.19 -76.18 -66.47
N PRO A 212 42.81 -77.10 -65.70
CA PRO A 212 43.03 -76.92 -64.28
C PRO A 212 44.33 -76.18 -64.04
N TYR A 213 44.39 -74.87 -64.25
CA TYR A 213 45.56 -74.09 -63.83
C TYR A 213 45.15 -72.62 -63.67
N PHE A 214 45.05 -72.13 -62.44
CA PHE A 214 45.47 -70.77 -62.02
C PHE A 214 45.25 -70.60 -60.50
N ARG A 215 46.16 -71.20 -59.71
CA ARG A 215 46.23 -71.07 -58.24
C ARG A 215 47.11 -69.89 -57.78
N SER A 216 47.49 -68.96 -58.67
CA SER A 216 48.56 -67.98 -58.40
C SER A 216 48.14 -66.49 -58.44
N GLN A 217 46.86 -66.15 -58.65
CA GLN A 217 46.42 -64.74 -58.68
C GLN A 217 45.72 -64.23 -57.41
N THR A 218 45.38 -65.09 -56.44
CA THR A 218 44.74 -64.66 -55.18
C THR A 218 45.71 -63.97 -54.22
N PHE A 219 47.02 -64.19 -54.33
CA PHE A 219 48.02 -63.55 -53.46
C PHE A 219 48.24 -62.06 -53.77
N LYS A 220 48.18 -61.64 -55.04
CA LYS A 220 48.33 -60.20 -55.39
C LYS A 220 47.10 -59.38 -55.02
N LYS A 221 45.90 -59.93 -55.20
CA LYS A 221 44.64 -59.23 -54.88
C LYS A 221 44.45 -59.03 -53.37
N ASN A 222 44.89 -59.98 -52.55
CA ASN A 222 44.88 -59.84 -51.09
C ASN A 222 45.95 -58.87 -50.58
N HIS A 223 47.10 -58.76 -51.27
CA HIS A 223 48.10 -57.76 -50.92
C HIS A 223 47.58 -56.35 -51.21
N GLU A 224 47.01 -56.08 -52.38
CA GLU A 224 46.45 -54.76 -52.70
C GLU A 224 45.29 -54.37 -51.78
N LEU A 225 44.38 -55.30 -51.45
CA LEU A 225 43.32 -55.05 -50.45
C LEU A 225 43.89 -54.80 -49.05
N SER A 226 44.99 -55.47 -48.67
CA SER A 226 45.69 -55.19 -47.40
C SER A 226 46.36 -53.82 -47.40
N THR A 227 46.96 -53.37 -48.50
CA THR A 227 47.58 -52.04 -48.58
C THR A 227 46.52 -50.94 -48.52
N SER A 228 45.38 -51.11 -49.21
CA SER A 228 44.26 -50.17 -49.20
C SER A 228 43.59 -50.10 -47.82
N ARG A 229 43.46 -51.23 -47.12
CA ARG A 229 42.91 -51.26 -45.76
C ARG A 229 43.83 -50.59 -44.74
N LYS A 230 45.15 -50.76 -44.89
CA LYS A 230 46.17 -50.04 -44.08
C LYS A 230 46.20 -48.53 -44.36
N LEU A 231 45.87 -48.09 -45.58
CA LEU A 231 45.73 -46.67 -45.92
C LEU A 231 44.45 -46.06 -45.35
N LEU A 232 43.35 -46.81 -45.31
CA LEU A 232 42.09 -46.38 -44.69
C LEU A 232 42.22 -46.29 -43.15
N GLU A 233 42.88 -47.25 -42.51
CA GLU A 233 43.19 -47.19 -41.06
C GLU A 233 44.16 -46.04 -40.72
N ARG A 234 45.08 -45.67 -41.63
CA ARG A 234 45.95 -44.49 -41.45
C ARG A 234 45.19 -43.15 -41.54
N SER A 235 44.00 -43.13 -42.14
CA SER A 235 43.14 -41.94 -42.21
C SER A 235 42.24 -41.76 -40.98
N GLU A 236 42.31 -42.65 -39.99
CA GLU A 236 41.63 -42.48 -38.69
C GLU A 236 42.25 -41.39 -37.80
N SER A 237 43.33 -40.72 -38.22
CA SER A 237 43.81 -39.49 -37.57
C SER A 237 42.83 -38.30 -37.69
N LEU A 238 41.70 -38.48 -38.38
CA LEU A 238 40.56 -37.55 -38.38
C LEU A 238 39.54 -37.83 -37.25
N LYS A 239 39.63 -38.95 -36.53
CA LYS A 239 38.77 -39.23 -35.35
C LYS A 239 39.21 -38.49 -34.09
N GLU A 240 40.41 -37.90 -34.05
CA GLU A 240 40.83 -37.03 -32.94
C GLU A 240 40.15 -35.65 -32.92
N TYR A 241 39.44 -35.28 -33.99
CA TYR A 241 38.72 -34.00 -34.06
C TYR A 241 37.33 -33.99 -33.37
N PHE A 242 36.86 -35.13 -32.83
CA PHE A 242 35.57 -35.22 -32.14
C PHE A 242 35.65 -35.19 -30.61
N HIS A 243 36.85 -35.03 -30.03
CA HIS A 243 37.03 -34.91 -28.58
C HIS A 243 37.51 -33.55 -28.07
N THR A 244 37.62 -32.54 -28.94
CA THR A 244 37.62 -31.16 -28.48
C THR A 244 36.22 -30.81 -28.01
N LYS A 245 36.00 -30.89 -26.69
CA LYS A 245 34.89 -30.23 -26.01
C LYS A 245 34.75 -28.82 -26.59
N ARG A 246 33.67 -28.57 -27.32
CA ARG A 246 33.15 -27.22 -27.48
C ARG A 246 32.84 -26.74 -26.07
N ASN A 247 33.74 -25.97 -25.47
CA ASN A 247 33.35 -25.06 -24.41
C ASN A 247 32.46 -24.02 -25.09
N SER A 248 31.15 -24.19 -25.00
CA SER A 248 30.22 -23.10 -25.27
C SER A 248 30.57 -21.95 -24.35
N VAL A 249 30.81 -20.78 -24.95
CA VAL A 249 31.11 -19.50 -24.28
C VAL A 249 29.81 -18.94 -23.67
N GLY A 250 29.13 -19.73 -22.84
CA GLY A 250 27.77 -19.43 -22.38
C GLY A 250 27.43 -19.77 -20.94
N GLU A 251 28.32 -20.40 -20.17
CA GLU A 251 27.96 -20.87 -18.81
C GLU A 251 29.05 -20.66 -17.74
N LEU A 252 30.12 -19.92 -18.04
CA LEU A 252 31.23 -19.70 -17.10
C LEU A 252 31.21 -18.37 -16.34
N ASP A 253 30.07 -17.67 -16.29
CA ASP A 253 29.96 -16.36 -15.64
C ASP A 253 28.88 -16.26 -14.53
N LEU A 254 28.35 -17.39 -14.04
CA LEU A 254 27.33 -17.38 -12.98
C LEU A 254 27.72 -18.10 -11.68
N GLU A 255 28.96 -18.59 -11.54
CA GLU A 255 29.34 -19.37 -10.37
C GLU A 255 30.71 -19.02 -9.78
N SER A 256 30.92 -17.76 -9.40
CA SER A 256 31.94 -17.44 -8.39
C SER A 256 31.67 -16.16 -7.59
N HIS A 257 30.62 -16.14 -6.76
CA HIS A 257 30.63 -15.34 -5.53
C HIS A 257 29.92 -16.08 -4.40
N LYS A 258 30.59 -17.13 -3.90
CA LYS A 258 30.33 -17.64 -2.55
C LYS A 258 30.97 -16.69 -1.54
N SER A 259 30.13 -16.22 -0.62
CA SER A 259 30.45 -15.90 0.78
C SER A 259 31.61 -14.95 1.06
N LEU A 260 31.32 -13.65 1.08
CA LEU A 260 31.98 -12.76 2.04
C LEU A 260 31.24 -12.85 3.38
N HIS A 261 31.85 -13.56 4.31
CA HIS A 261 31.58 -13.44 5.74
C HIS A 261 31.86 -11.99 6.16
N ILE A 262 30.81 -11.23 6.46
CA ILE A 262 30.93 -10.04 7.30
C ILE A 262 30.66 -10.49 8.74
N LYS A 263 31.70 -10.41 9.56
CA LYS A 263 31.65 -10.58 11.00
C LYS A 263 30.65 -9.57 11.58
N LYS A 264 29.63 -10.06 12.29
CA LYS A 264 28.86 -9.26 13.24
C LYS A 264 29.77 -9.00 14.43
N ASP A 265 30.32 -7.78 14.50
CA ASP A 265 30.88 -7.30 15.75
C ASP A 265 29.73 -7.00 16.70
N SER A 266 29.66 -7.83 17.73
CA SER A 266 28.87 -7.64 18.94
C SER A 266 29.45 -6.48 19.74
N ASN A 267 28.63 -5.45 19.98
CA ASN A 267 28.73 -4.60 21.16
C ASN A 267 27.31 -4.13 21.52
N GLU A 268 26.62 -4.95 22.30
CA GLU A 268 25.51 -4.49 23.14
C GLU A 268 26.07 -3.66 24.31
N PRO A 269 25.43 -2.54 24.66
CA PRO A 269 25.28 -2.16 26.04
C PRO A 269 23.85 -2.51 26.51
N LYS A 270 23.84 -3.07 27.72
CA LYS A 270 22.70 -3.55 28.50
C LYS A 270 21.59 -2.52 28.67
N SER A 271 20.36 -3.02 28.54
CA SER A 271 19.11 -2.70 29.27
C SER A 271 19.03 -1.40 30.09
N THR A 272 17.98 -0.61 29.84
CA THR A 272 16.88 -0.39 30.81
C THR A 272 15.64 0.16 30.10
N ASP A 273 14.52 -0.51 30.35
CA ASP A 273 13.12 -0.04 30.42
C ASP A 273 12.55 0.86 29.31
N ILE A 274 11.54 0.36 28.60
CA ILE A 274 10.23 1.02 28.34
C ILE A 274 9.24 -0.02 27.80
N LEU A 275 8.05 -0.03 28.39
CA LEU A 275 6.88 -0.89 28.19
C LEU A 275 6.35 -0.95 26.73
N PRO A 276 5.71 -2.07 26.30
CA PRO A 276 5.02 -2.13 25.02
C PRO A 276 3.55 -1.68 25.18
N HIS A 277 3.17 -0.60 24.51
CA HIS A 277 1.76 -0.26 24.30
C HIS A 277 1.53 0.24 22.88
N GLY A 278 0.68 -0.47 22.12
CA GLY A 278 0.22 -0.02 20.80
C GLY A 278 -0.08 -1.16 19.83
N GLN A 279 -1.10 -1.97 20.15
CA GLN A 279 -1.70 -2.86 19.16
C GLN A 279 -2.32 -2.03 18.02
N PHE A 280 -1.93 -2.35 16.79
CA PHE A 280 -2.62 -1.90 15.58
C PHE A 280 -4.04 -2.49 15.55
N LYS A 281 -5.04 -1.66 15.87
CA LYS A 281 -6.45 -1.96 15.59
C LYS A 281 -6.75 -1.49 14.17
N ARG A 282 -6.86 -2.45 13.24
CA ARG A 282 -7.47 -2.24 11.93
C ARG A 282 -8.93 -1.84 12.14
N PHE A 283 -9.31 -0.62 11.76
CA PHE A 283 -10.72 -0.27 11.63
C PHE A 283 -11.26 -0.86 10.33
N SER A 284 -12.18 -1.81 10.47
CA SER A 284 -13.04 -2.27 9.39
C SER A 284 -14.15 -1.23 9.16
N GLU A 285 -14.19 -0.71 7.95
CA GLU A 285 -15.22 0.19 7.44
C GLU A 285 -16.51 -0.62 7.20
N LYS A 286 -17.42 -0.61 8.18
CA LYS A 286 -18.83 -1.02 8.01
C LYS A 286 -19.69 -0.16 8.93
N GLN A 287 -20.41 0.78 8.33
CA GLN A 287 -21.81 1.16 8.60
C GLN A 287 -22.04 2.63 8.20
N LEU A 288 -22.35 2.85 6.94
CA LEU A 288 -23.15 4.00 6.51
C LEU A 288 -24.50 3.45 6.07
N GLY A 289 -25.45 3.49 7.01
CA GLY A 289 -26.83 3.11 6.80
C GLY A 289 -27.74 4.10 7.53
N LEU A 290 -28.50 4.85 6.73
CA LEU A 290 -29.80 5.45 7.04
C LEU A 290 -29.83 6.73 7.90
N SER A 291 -30.17 7.85 7.26
CA SER A 291 -31.48 8.50 7.48
C SER A 291 -31.60 9.77 6.62
N ARG A 292 -32.31 9.68 5.49
CA ARG A 292 -33.01 10.83 4.91
C ARG A 292 -34.46 10.43 4.71
N LYS A 293 -35.29 10.80 5.70
CA LYS A 293 -36.71 11.09 5.49
C LYS A 293 -36.79 12.58 5.16
N SER A 294 -37.26 12.93 3.97
CA SER A 294 -37.82 14.24 3.69
C SER A 294 -39.32 14.06 3.45
N ASN A 295 -40.11 14.54 4.40
CA ASN A 295 -41.46 15.02 4.14
C ASN A 295 -41.40 16.55 4.06
N ASN A 296 -42.30 17.10 3.25
CA ASN A 296 -42.51 18.49 2.82
C ASN A 296 -41.70 18.91 1.59
#